data_AF-A0A4P8J2D1-F1
#
_entry.id   AF-A0A4P8J2D1-F1
#
_cell.length_a   1.000
_cell.length_b   1.000
_cell.length_c   1.000
_cell.angle_alpha   90.00
_cell.angle_beta   90.00
_cell.angle_gamma   90.00
#
_symmetry.space_group_name_H-M   'P 1'
#
loop_
_entity.id
_entity.type
_entity.pdbx_description
1 polymer ?
#
loop_
_entity_poly.entity_id
_entity_poly.type
_entity_poly.pdbx_seq_one_letter_code
_entity_poly.pdbx_strand_id
1 'polypeptide(L)' 'MAHRVTCPLCEPHVFEIAEGLDGCVDFGQPMAVEGHKTTCGAELIAQPARAIDD' A
#
# COMPACT_ATOMS: atom_id res chain seq x y z
N MET A 1 -3.05 -11.01 7.24
CA MET A 1 -1.85 -11.10 6.38
C MET A 1 -1.63 -9.72 5.81
N ALA A 2 -0.44 -9.13 5.95
CA ALA A 2 -0.18 -7.79 5.40
C ALA A 2 -0.17 -7.81 3.87
N HIS A 3 -0.60 -6.72 3.24
CA HIS A 3 -0.54 -6.57 1.79
C HIS A 3 0.93 -6.47 1.34
N ARG A 4 1.27 -7.22 0.29
CA ARG A 4 2.63 -7.30 -0.25
C ARG A 4 2.69 -6.64 -1.62
N VAL A 5 3.83 -6.02 -1.89
CA VAL A 5 4.15 -5.34 -3.14
C VAL A 5 5.47 -5.85 -3.69
N THR A 6 5.65 -5.71 -5.00
CA THR A 6 6.90 -6.11 -5.66
C THR A 6 7.75 -4.87 -5.95
N CYS A 7 8.99 -4.85 -5.48
CA CYS A 7 9.99 -3.84 -5.82
C CYS A 7 10.98 -4.43 -6.85
N PRO A 8 11.10 -3.86 -8.06
CA PRO A 8 12.01 -4.38 -9.08
C PRO A 8 13.49 -4.08 -8.79
N LEU A 9 13.80 -3.18 -7.86
CA LEU A 9 15.17 -2.72 -7.60
C LEU A 9 15.85 -3.43 -6.41
N CYS A 10 15.08 -3.75 -5.37
CA CYS A 10 15.62 -4.30 -4.12
C CYS A 10 15.38 -5.80 -4.04
N GLU A 11 16.38 -6.60 -3.69
CA GLU A 11 16.15 -7.98 -3.22
C GLU A 11 15.54 -7.95 -1.80
N PRO A 12 14.61 -8.84 -1.42
CA PRO A 12 14.14 -10.04 -2.13
C PRO A 12 12.96 -9.80 -3.10
N HIS A 13 12.82 -8.58 -3.62
CA HIS A 13 11.77 -8.10 -4.53
C HIS A 13 10.35 -8.08 -3.98
N VAL A 14 10.04 -8.78 -2.89
CA VAL A 14 8.71 -8.75 -2.26
C VAL A 14 8.80 -8.10 -0.88
N PHE A 15 8.03 -7.03 -0.70
CA PHE A 15 8.03 -6.21 0.51
C PHE A 15 6.61 -5.98 1.00
N GLU A 16 6.47 -5.69 2.29
CA GLU A 16 5.19 -5.31 2.89
C GLU A 16 5.00 -3.79 2.84
N ILE A 17 3.74 -3.34 2.88
CA ILE A 17 3.39 -1.94 3.13
C ILE A 17 3.63 -1.67 4.63
N ALA A 18 4.45 -0.65 4.94
CA ALA A 18 4.88 -0.34 6.30
C ALA A 18 3.97 0.67 7.01
N GLU A 19 3.21 1.46 6.25
CA GLU A 19 2.38 2.56 6.75
C GLU A 19 0.93 2.44 6.30
N GLY A 20 0.02 2.91 7.14
CA GLY A 20 -1.42 2.87 6.87
C GLY A 20 -2.14 4.01 7.56
N LEU A 21 -3.35 4.30 7.07
CA LEU A 21 -4.10 5.48 7.48
C LEU A 21 -4.79 5.21 8.83
N ASP A 22 -4.51 6.07 9.81
CA ASP A 22 -5.11 5.94 11.14
C ASP A 22 -6.63 6.08 11.09
N GLY A 23 -7.32 5.17 11.78
CA GLY A 23 -8.79 5.16 11.87
C GLY A 23 -9.53 4.62 10.64
N CYS A 24 -8.82 4.32 9.55
CA CYS A 24 -9.39 3.69 8.36
C CYS A 24 -8.84 2.27 8.19
N VAL A 25 -9.66 1.27 8.49
CA VAL A 25 -9.29 -0.14 8.38
C VAL A 25 -10.08 -0.84 7.28
N ASP A 26 -9.40 -1.69 6.52
CA ASP A 26 -10.00 -2.64 5.59
C ASP A 26 -9.49 -4.05 5.91
N PHE A 27 -10.38 -5.04 5.95
CA PHE A 27 -10.08 -6.40 6.40
C PHE A 27 -9.25 -6.51 7.70
N GLY A 28 -9.42 -5.57 8.63
CA GLY A 28 -8.69 -5.53 9.89
C GLY A 28 -7.24 -5.06 9.79
N GLN A 29 -6.85 -4.39 8.69
CA GLN A 29 -5.56 -3.74 8.50
C GLN A 29 -5.77 -2.25 8.16
N PRO A 30 -4.89 -1.35 8.61
CA PRO A 30 -4.92 0.05 8.19
C PRO A 30 -4.84 0.18 6.66
N MET A 31 -5.69 1.03 6.10
CA MET A 31 -5.76 1.24 4.64
C MET A 31 -4.49 1.95 4.16
N ALA A 32 -3.84 1.41 3.14
CA ALA A 32 -2.71 2.05 2.50
C ALA A 32 -3.17 3.15 1.53
N VAL A 33 -2.50 4.30 1.52
CA VAL A 33 -2.80 5.43 0.61
C VAL A 33 -1.54 5.92 -0.10
N GLU A 34 -1.70 6.85 -1.03
CA GLU A 34 -0.59 7.50 -1.74
C GLU A 34 0.42 8.11 -0.76
N GLY A 35 1.71 7.97 -1.07
CA GLY A 35 2.82 8.50 -0.27
C GLY A 35 3.25 7.60 0.90
N HIS A 36 2.45 6.62 1.29
CA HIS A 36 2.84 5.67 2.33
C HIS A 36 4.03 4.81 1.91
N LYS A 37 4.85 4.45 2.90
CA LYS A 37 6.08 3.69 2.68
C LYS A 37 5.85 2.19 2.68
N THR A 38 6.64 1.54 1.86
CA THR A 38 6.89 0.09 1.89
C THR A 38 8.09 -0.20 2.79
N THR A 39 8.27 -1.46 3.18
CA THR A 39 9.40 -1.90 4.01
C THR A 39 10.77 -1.79 3.32
N CYS A 40 10.84 -1.62 1.99
CA CYS A 40 12.08 -1.24 1.29
C CYS A 40 12.31 0.28 1.22
N GLY A 41 11.38 1.10 1.73
CA GLY A 41 11.47 2.56 1.76
C GLY A 41 10.86 3.27 0.55
N ALA A 42 10.37 2.53 -0.46
CA ALA A 42 9.65 3.11 -1.60
C ALA A 42 8.27 3.62 -1.19
N GLU A 43 7.80 4.69 -1.84
CA GLU A 43 6.48 5.29 -1.61
C GLU A 43 5.44 4.72 -2.57
N LEU A 44 4.22 4.54 -2.07
CA LEU A 44 3.09 4.06 -2.85
C LEU A 44 2.54 5.16 -3.76
N ILE A 45 2.26 4.79 -5.00
CA ILE A 45 1.57 5.62 -5.99
C ILE A 45 0.17 5.03 -6.17
N ALA A 46 -0.84 5.68 -5.60
CA ALA A 46 -2.22 5.24 -5.71
C ALA A 46 -2.93 5.95 -6.87
N GLN A 47 -3.97 5.33 -7.41
CA GLN A 47 -4.92 5.98 -8.29
C GLN A 47 -6.31 5.92 -7.65
N PRO A 48 -7.12 6.99 -7.75
CA PRO A 48 -8.50 6.92 -7.29
C PRO A 48 -9.25 5.83 -8.06
N ALA A 49 -10.05 5.06 -7.34
CA ALA A 49 -10.98 4.14 -7.98
C ALA A 49 -11.89 4.96 -8.90
N ARG A 50 -12.07 4.50 -10.15
CA ARG A 50 -12.99 5.15 -11.08
C ARG A 50 -14.39 5.11 -10.44
N ALA A 51 -14.97 6.28 -10.18
CA ALA A 51 -16.37 6.35 -9.80
C ALA A 51 -17.19 5.66 -10.90
N ILE A 52 -17.99 4.67 -10.53
CA ILE A 52 -19.00 4.10 -11.41
C ILE A 52 -20.22 4.97 -11.18
N ASP A 53 -20.48 5.89 -12.11
CA ASP A 53 -21.72 6.66 -12.12
C ASP A 53 -22.84 5.70 -12.59
N ASP A 54 -23.78 5.38 -11.70
CA ASP A 54 -25.00 4.60 -11.99
C ASP A 54 -26.04 5.45 -12.74
#